data_AF-A0A0J0UV68-F1
#
_entry.id   AF-A0A0J0UV68-F1
#
_cell.length_a   1.000
_cell.length_b   1.000
_cell.length_c   1.000
_cell.angle_alpha   90.00
_cell.angle_beta   90.00
_cell.angle_gamma   90.00
#
_symmetry.space_group_name_H-M   'P 1'
#
loop_
_entity.id
_entity.type
_entity.pdbx_description
1 polymer ?
#
loop_
_entity_poly.entity_id
_entity_poly.type
_entity_poly.pdbx_seq_one_letter_code
_entity_poly.pdbx_strand_id
1 'polypeptide(L)'
;MTTSAQHTAGPSAGPVLALEHASLGAPITRAGVTLFPVYLFQPLSAPVVTGLPDSIAVKEAESESVPTLSVTSKIDQVFLLVEGETVKGGLQTRSLNVSVLVPPRASLDIPVSCIESGRWGGSRNFTGSAGHVSRRVRRAKSAGVEQSLRHTGRKTSNQGAVWDSVDYELTRLSMDAPTRNYADLEAIFSESGVEPPQEYRRLADAAAELIELGPLPGQCGVVVTHGSRVVAAEILATPELLAAQWAAMVRAHLLDAPAELHGRPSASRALRFILRLATAKATQADGVGLGTERHIRTSRLVGQVLSWEDTMIHASAFALAA
;
A
#
# COMPACT_ATOMS: atom_id res chain seq x y z
N MET A 1 -22.51 -2.03 34.48
CA MET A 1 -23.09 -2.81 33.37
C MET A 1 -22.80 -2.06 32.08
N THR A 2 -21.67 -2.37 31.44
CA THR A 2 -21.26 -1.76 30.18
C THR A 2 -21.79 -2.62 29.03
N THR A 3 -22.71 -2.06 28.27
CA THR A 3 -23.29 -2.66 27.08
C THR A 3 -22.20 -2.83 26.01
N SER A 4 -21.81 -4.08 25.78
CA SER A 4 -20.95 -4.45 24.66
C SER A 4 -21.79 -4.34 23.38
N ALA A 5 -21.59 -3.26 22.62
CA ALA A 5 -22.21 -3.12 21.31
C ALA A 5 -21.62 -4.19 20.38
N GLN A 6 -22.43 -5.19 20.05
CA GLN A 6 -22.12 -6.16 19.00
C GLN A 6 -21.98 -5.41 17.68
N HIS A 7 -20.74 -5.25 17.22
CA HIS A 7 -20.46 -4.78 15.87
C HIS A 7 -20.89 -5.89 14.90
N THR A 8 -22.09 -5.76 14.36
CA THR A 8 -22.58 -6.64 13.30
C THR A 8 -21.85 -6.26 12.01
N ALA A 9 -21.14 -7.22 11.41
CA ALA A 9 -20.59 -7.03 10.08
C ALA A 9 -21.74 -6.66 9.12
N GLY A 10 -21.64 -5.48 8.50
CA GLY A 10 -22.66 -4.98 7.57
C GLY A 10 -22.90 -5.92 6.39
N PRO A 11 -24.00 -5.75 5.65
CA PRO A 11 -24.29 -6.56 4.46
C PRO A 11 -23.11 -6.53 3.49
N SER A 12 -22.85 -7.67 2.83
CA SER A 12 -21.80 -7.77 1.79
C SER A 12 -22.00 -6.66 0.77
N ALA A 13 -21.03 -5.75 0.67
CA ALA A 13 -21.04 -4.70 -0.34
C ALA A 13 -21.18 -5.30 -1.75
N GLY A 14 -21.93 -4.62 -2.63
CA GLY A 14 -21.98 -4.94 -4.06
C GLY A 14 -20.61 -4.77 -4.73
N PRO A 15 -20.48 -5.05 -6.04
CA PRO A 15 -19.20 -4.93 -6.73
C PRO A 15 -18.64 -3.49 -6.72
N VAL A 16 -17.33 -3.35 -6.92
CA VAL A 16 -16.67 -2.05 -7.16
C VAL A 16 -16.72 -1.78 -8.67
N LEU A 17 -17.75 -1.05 -9.11
CA LEU A 17 -18.06 -0.86 -10.54
C LEU A 17 -16.88 -0.33 -11.38
N ALA A 18 -16.08 0.58 -10.81
CA ALA A 18 -14.90 1.13 -11.49
C ALA A 18 -13.88 0.04 -11.86
N LEU A 19 -13.72 -0.97 -11.01
CA LEU A 19 -12.79 -2.08 -11.23
C LEU A 19 -13.36 -3.12 -12.20
N GLU A 20 -14.69 -3.28 -12.25
CA GLU A 20 -15.33 -4.19 -13.21
C GLU A 20 -15.14 -3.73 -14.66
N HIS A 21 -15.15 -2.42 -14.88
CA HIS A 21 -14.95 -1.79 -16.19
C HIS A 21 -13.51 -1.35 -16.46
N ALA A 22 -12.56 -1.70 -15.59
CA ALA A 22 -11.17 -1.35 -15.78
C ALA A 22 -10.59 -2.03 -17.02
N SER A 23 -9.74 -1.30 -17.76
CA SER A 23 -9.04 -1.83 -18.94
C SER A 23 -7.53 -1.89 -18.70
N LEU A 24 -6.84 -2.76 -19.47
CA LEU A 24 -5.39 -2.91 -19.39
C LEU A 24 -4.69 -2.39 -20.64
N GLY A 25 -3.59 -1.68 -20.44
CA GLY A 25 -2.66 -1.28 -21.49
C GLY A 25 -1.65 -2.37 -21.84
N ALA A 26 -0.77 -2.04 -22.79
CA ALA A 26 0.36 -2.89 -23.15
C ALA A 26 1.31 -3.04 -21.95
N PRO A 27 1.77 -4.27 -21.64
CA PRO A 27 2.64 -4.51 -20.49
C PRO A 27 4.04 -3.93 -20.71
N ILE A 28 4.64 -3.40 -19.65
CA ILE A 28 6.03 -2.98 -19.61
C ILE A 28 6.79 -3.95 -18.68
N THR A 29 7.82 -4.60 -19.21
CA THR A 29 8.61 -5.59 -18.46
C THR A 29 10.04 -5.10 -18.24
N ARG A 30 10.51 -5.17 -16.99
CA ARG A 30 11.92 -4.94 -16.60
C ARG A 30 12.32 -5.96 -15.54
N ALA A 31 13.54 -6.50 -15.65
CA ALA A 31 14.04 -7.56 -14.77
C ALA A 31 13.06 -8.75 -14.52
N GLY A 32 12.18 -9.06 -15.48
CA GLY A 32 11.15 -10.11 -15.37
C GLY A 32 9.89 -9.73 -14.57
N VAL A 33 9.89 -8.56 -13.93
CA VAL A 33 8.71 -7.91 -13.36
C VAL A 33 7.97 -7.19 -14.46
N THR A 34 6.66 -7.39 -14.55
CA THR A 34 5.82 -6.77 -15.58
C THR A 34 4.72 -5.94 -14.94
N LEU A 35 4.59 -4.70 -15.39
CA LEU A 35 3.51 -3.79 -15.05
C LEU A 35 2.51 -3.74 -16.21
N PHE A 36 1.26 -4.14 -15.95
CA PHE A 36 0.14 -3.86 -16.86
C PHE A 36 -0.50 -2.54 -16.43
N PRO A 37 -0.44 -1.48 -17.27
CA PRO A 37 -1.14 -0.23 -17.01
C PRO A 37 -2.64 -0.48 -16.85
N VAL A 38 -3.26 0.08 -15.81
CA VAL A 38 -4.70 0.01 -15.58
C VAL A 38 -5.32 1.38 -15.86
N TYR A 39 -6.43 1.39 -16.61
CA TYR A 39 -7.21 2.59 -16.90
C TYR A 39 -8.60 2.45 -16.30
N LEU A 40 -9.08 3.51 -15.66
CA LEU A 40 -10.40 3.59 -15.08
C LEU A 40 -11.30 4.53 -15.86
N PHE A 41 -12.59 4.22 -15.86
CA PHE A 41 -13.64 5.07 -16.41
C PHE A 41 -14.60 5.45 -15.27
N GLN A 42 -14.25 6.51 -14.56
CA GLN A 42 -15.04 7.05 -13.45
C GLN A 42 -14.88 8.56 -13.36
N PRO A 43 -15.93 9.32 -13.01
CA PRO A 43 -15.77 10.70 -12.56
C PRO A 43 -15.21 10.72 -11.14
N LEU A 44 -14.49 11.78 -10.77
CA LEU A 44 -14.16 12.07 -9.38
C LEU A 44 -15.03 13.24 -8.91
N SER A 45 -15.78 13.05 -7.83
CA SER A 45 -16.72 14.04 -7.33
C SER A 45 -16.05 15.30 -6.76
N ALA A 46 -14.84 15.17 -6.22
CA ALA A 46 -14.05 16.29 -5.70
C ALA A 46 -12.54 16.04 -5.79
N PRO A 47 -11.70 17.07 -5.94
CA PRO A 47 -10.25 16.91 -6.01
C PRO A 47 -9.66 16.24 -4.77
N VAL A 48 -8.76 15.28 -4.99
CA VAL A 48 -7.99 14.60 -3.95
C VAL A 48 -6.51 14.75 -4.28
N VAL A 49 -5.70 15.11 -3.28
CA VAL A 49 -4.24 15.20 -3.40
C VAL A 49 -3.56 14.15 -2.53
N THR A 50 -2.30 13.79 -2.80
CA THR A 50 -1.57 12.75 -2.06
C THR A 50 -0.08 13.10 -1.89
N GLY A 51 0.65 12.29 -1.11
CA GLY A 51 2.04 12.51 -0.70
C GLY A 51 2.16 13.32 0.58
N LEU A 52 3.24 13.19 1.37
CA LEU A 52 3.38 13.91 2.65
C LEU A 52 4.17 15.23 2.52
N PRO A 53 3.55 16.38 2.17
CA PRO A 53 4.24 17.67 2.21
C PRO A 53 4.43 18.15 3.66
N ASP A 54 5.31 19.12 3.88
CA ASP A 54 5.59 19.72 5.19
C ASP A 54 4.33 20.26 5.91
N SER A 55 3.26 20.54 5.17
CA SER A 55 1.96 20.96 5.70
C SER A 55 1.13 19.84 6.36
N ILE A 56 1.58 18.59 6.28
CA ILE A 56 1.00 17.44 6.97
C ILE A 56 1.93 17.04 8.11
N ALA A 57 1.45 17.18 9.36
CA ALA A 57 2.22 16.81 10.54
C ALA A 57 1.83 15.42 11.01
N VAL A 58 2.83 14.55 11.26
CA VAL A 58 2.65 13.19 11.78
C VAL A 58 3.39 13.04 13.11
N LYS A 59 2.69 12.53 14.13
CA LYS A 59 3.21 12.36 15.50
C LYS A 59 2.74 11.04 16.11
N GLU A 60 3.46 10.57 17.13
CA GLU A 60 2.98 9.46 17.96
C GLU A 60 1.66 9.87 18.66
N ALA A 61 0.65 9.02 18.61
CA ALA A 61 -0.60 9.26 19.34
C ALA A 61 -0.39 9.18 20.86
N GLU A 62 -1.31 9.76 21.64
CA GLU A 62 -1.25 9.72 23.13
C GLU A 62 -1.74 8.39 23.71
N SER A 63 -2.54 7.62 22.96
CA SER A 63 -3.04 6.31 23.38
C SER A 63 -2.03 5.20 23.04
N GLU A 64 -1.50 4.53 24.05
CA GLU A 64 -0.58 3.38 23.91
C GLU A 64 -1.26 2.05 23.54
N SER A 65 -2.61 1.98 23.55
CA SER A 65 -3.33 0.71 23.45
C SER A 65 -3.45 0.14 22.02
N VAL A 66 -3.20 0.95 21.00
CA VAL A 66 -3.27 0.60 19.58
C VAL A 66 -2.15 1.34 18.86
N PRO A 67 -1.37 0.71 17.95
CA PRO A 67 -0.35 1.42 17.19
C PRO A 67 -1.01 2.39 16.21
N THR A 68 -1.23 3.62 16.67
CA THR A 68 -1.79 4.73 15.90
C THR A 68 -0.84 5.91 15.85
N LEU A 69 -0.85 6.64 14.74
CA LEU A 69 -0.20 7.95 14.64
C LEU A 69 -1.25 9.03 14.51
N SER A 70 -1.00 10.20 15.08
CA SER A 70 -1.83 11.37 14.87
C SER A 70 -1.36 12.12 13.63
N VAL A 71 -2.26 12.28 12.66
CA VAL A 71 -2.04 13.06 11.44
C VAL A 71 -2.82 14.36 11.59
N THR A 72 -2.17 15.48 11.30
CA THR A 72 -2.81 16.80 11.22
C THR A 72 -2.58 17.41 9.85
N SER A 73 -3.67 17.58 9.11
CA SER A 73 -3.70 18.31 7.84
C SER A 73 -3.94 19.79 8.10
N LYS A 74 -3.10 20.66 7.52
CA LYS A 74 -3.30 22.12 7.54
C LYS A 74 -3.80 22.69 6.20
N ILE A 75 -4.04 21.81 5.23
CA ILE A 75 -4.44 22.20 3.88
C ILE A 75 -5.96 22.18 3.71
N ASP A 76 -6.45 22.93 2.74
CA ASP A 76 -7.88 23.08 2.42
C ASP A 76 -8.41 22.01 1.46
N GLN A 77 -7.59 21.02 1.12
CA GLN A 77 -7.92 19.94 0.19
C GLN A 77 -8.08 18.61 0.93
N VAL A 78 -8.92 17.74 0.36
CA VAL A 78 -9.01 16.33 0.78
C VAL A 78 -7.70 15.64 0.41
N PHE A 79 -7.18 14.86 1.36
CA PHE A 79 -5.82 14.36 1.29
C PHE A 79 -5.76 12.84 1.47
N LEU A 80 -5.19 12.13 0.50
CA LEU A 80 -5.04 10.68 0.51
C LEU A 80 -3.66 10.27 1.03
N LEU A 81 -3.68 9.51 2.12
CA LEU A 81 -2.57 8.68 2.55
C LEU A 81 -2.78 7.25 2.07
N VAL A 82 -1.74 6.61 1.53
CA VAL A 82 -1.88 5.29 0.90
C VAL A 82 -1.42 4.20 1.86
N GLU A 83 -2.17 3.09 1.95
CA GLU A 83 -1.68 1.94 2.70
C GLU A 83 -0.32 1.48 2.14
N GLY A 84 0.60 1.14 3.03
CA GLY A 84 1.94 0.73 2.60
C GLY A 84 2.94 1.87 2.72
N GLU A 85 2.47 3.11 2.65
CA GLU A 85 3.28 4.29 2.87
C GLU A 85 4.00 4.21 4.23
N THR A 86 5.27 4.61 4.22
CA THR A 86 6.18 4.54 5.36
C THR A 86 6.35 5.91 5.97
N VAL A 87 6.51 5.97 7.29
CA VAL A 87 6.87 7.21 8.01
C VAL A 87 8.05 6.92 8.93
N LYS A 88 9.12 7.70 8.75
CA LYS A 88 10.39 7.54 9.45
C LYS A 88 10.46 8.42 10.69
N GLY A 89 11.27 8.01 11.67
CA GLY A 89 11.39 8.72 12.94
C GLY A 89 10.52 8.06 14.02
N GLY A 90 9.85 8.88 14.83
CA GLY A 90 9.05 8.40 15.95
C GLY A 90 9.87 7.56 16.94
N LEU A 91 9.14 6.77 17.74
CA LEU A 91 9.73 5.72 18.57
C LEU A 91 10.22 4.54 17.73
N GLN A 92 9.55 4.30 16.59
CA GLN A 92 9.80 3.26 15.60
C GLN A 92 9.34 3.73 14.22
N THR A 93 9.99 3.23 13.16
CA THR A 93 9.51 3.40 11.79
C THR A 93 8.18 2.67 11.60
N ARG A 94 7.20 3.32 10.96
CA ARG A 94 5.83 2.78 10.80
C ARG A 94 5.42 2.69 9.34
N SER A 95 4.45 1.81 9.06
CA SER A 95 3.72 1.76 7.79
C SER A 95 2.22 1.81 8.01
N LEU A 96 1.49 2.55 7.17
CA LEU A 96 0.04 2.70 7.25
C LEU A 96 -0.71 1.41 6.98
N ASN A 97 -1.65 1.02 7.84
CA ASN A 97 -2.42 -0.24 7.69
C ASN A 97 -3.46 -0.18 6.58
N VAL A 98 -4.11 0.97 6.44
CA VAL A 98 -5.16 1.23 5.46
C VAL A 98 -4.90 2.55 4.74
N SER A 99 -5.51 2.75 3.57
CA SER A 99 -5.55 4.07 2.97
C SER A 99 -6.53 4.96 3.73
N VAL A 100 -6.16 6.22 3.91
CA VAL A 100 -6.90 7.18 4.75
C VAL A 100 -7.19 8.41 3.91
N LEU A 101 -8.45 8.82 3.86
CA LEU A 101 -8.87 10.05 3.20
C LEU A 101 -9.08 11.13 4.26
N VAL A 102 -8.05 11.94 4.48
CA VAL A 102 -8.02 12.99 5.50
C VAL A 102 -8.87 14.17 5.04
N PRO A 103 -9.87 14.62 5.83
CA PRO A 103 -10.63 15.81 5.51
C PRO A 103 -9.77 17.09 5.52
N PRO A 104 -10.22 18.17 4.85
CA PRO A 104 -9.57 19.47 4.94
C PRO A 104 -9.43 19.94 6.39
N ARG A 105 -8.26 20.51 6.72
CA ARG A 105 -7.95 21.11 8.03
C ARG A 105 -8.30 20.22 9.24
N ALA A 106 -8.13 18.90 9.12
CA ALA A 106 -8.52 17.94 10.15
C ALA A 106 -7.32 17.29 10.84
N SER A 107 -7.55 16.84 12.07
CA SER A 107 -6.65 15.94 12.81
C SER A 107 -7.35 14.62 13.08
N LEU A 108 -6.66 13.51 12.86
CA LEU A 108 -7.18 12.16 13.06
C LEU A 108 -6.08 11.16 13.37
N ASP A 109 -6.44 10.08 14.06
CA ASP A 109 -5.52 8.98 14.35
C ASP A 109 -5.61 7.91 13.27
N ILE A 110 -4.46 7.59 12.67
CA ILE A 110 -4.31 6.59 11.61
C ILE A 110 -3.76 5.27 12.18
N PRO A 111 -4.29 4.11 11.78
CA PRO A 111 -3.77 2.83 12.20
C PRO A 111 -2.48 2.50 11.44
N VAL A 112 -1.45 2.09 12.17
CA VAL A 112 -0.14 1.74 11.61
C VAL A 112 0.36 0.39 12.13
N SER A 113 1.42 -0.11 11.51
CA SER A 113 2.23 -1.22 12.02
C SER A 113 3.68 -0.78 12.14
N CYS A 114 4.39 -1.27 13.15
CA CYS A 114 5.83 -1.09 13.24
C CYS A 114 6.52 -1.90 12.16
N ILE A 115 7.51 -1.31 11.50
CA ILE A 115 8.35 -1.96 10.49
C ILE A 115 9.84 -1.91 10.86
N GLU A 116 10.08 -1.73 12.16
CA GLU A 116 11.37 -1.73 12.84
C GLU A 116 11.15 -2.42 14.19
N SER A 117 11.95 -3.42 14.53
CA SER A 117 11.75 -4.22 15.76
C SER A 117 12.83 -3.99 16.82
N GLY A 118 14.04 -3.59 16.41
CA GLY A 118 15.20 -3.45 17.30
C GLY A 118 15.41 -2.06 17.90
N ARG A 119 14.49 -1.12 17.67
CA ARG A 119 14.52 0.23 18.27
C ARG A 119 13.22 0.52 18.98
N TRP A 120 13.28 1.12 20.16
CA TRP A 120 12.13 1.74 20.83
C TRP A 120 12.60 3.00 21.55
N GLY A 121 12.53 4.13 20.87
CA GLY A 121 13.06 5.40 21.35
C GLY A 121 13.43 6.35 20.22
N GLY A 122 13.45 7.65 20.48
CA GLY A 122 13.68 8.69 19.49
C GLY A 122 12.83 9.93 19.74
N SER A 123 12.75 10.82 18.75
CA SER A 123 11.79 11.94 18.80
C SER A 123 10.36 11.42 18.61
N ARG A 124 9.34 12.11 19.13
CA ARG A 124 7.93 11.78 18.86
C ARG A 124 7.43 12.27 17.48
N ASN A 125 8.30 12.94 16.73
CA ASN A 125 7.98 13.45 15.40
C ASN A 125 8.45 12.46 14.34
N PHE A 126 7.69 12.41 13.25
CA PHE A 126 8.07 11.68 12.06
C PHE A 126 8.57 12.65 11.00
N THR A 127 9.57 12.22 10.22
CA THR A 127 9.95 12.86 8.97
C THR A 127 9.14 12.23 7.82
N GLY A 128 8.99 12.97 6.72
CA GLY A 128 8.10 12.65 5.61
C GLY A 128 8.21 11.24 5.03
N SER A 129 7.27 10.92 4.14
CA SER A 129 7.10 9.60 3.53
C SER A 129 8.37 9.14 2.82
N ALA A 130 8.88 7.97 3.20
CA ALA A 130 10.10 7.41 2.61
C ALA A 130 9.82 6.39 1.49
N GLY A 131 8.57 6.33 1.03
CA GLY A 131 8.11 5.37 0.03
C GLY A 131 7.19 4.33 0.65
N HIS A 132 7.11 3.16 0.02
CA HIS A 132 6.15 2.12 0.38
C HIS A 132 6.86 0.83 0.80
N VAL A 133 6.23 0.09 1.72
CA VAL A 133 6.69 -1.26 2.08
C VAL A 133 6.37 -2.26 0.97
N SER A 134 7.15 -3.34 0.90
CA SER A 134 7.07 -4.32 -0.17
C SER A 134 5.71 -5.01 -0.19
N ARG A 135 5.39 -5.57 -1.35
CA ARG A 135 4.19 -6.36 -1.54
C ARG A 135 4.04 -7.49 -0.50
N ARG A 136 5.12 -8.17 -0.06
CA ARG A 136 5.04 -9.19 1.02
C ARG A 136 4.57 -8.60 2.35
N VAL A 137 5.14 -7.46 2.75
CA VAL A 137 4.79 -6.79 3.99
C VAL A 137 3.36 -6.25 3.92
N ARG A 138 2.97 -5.63 2.80
CA ARG A 138 1.58 -5.16 2.57
C ARG A 138 0.59 -6.32 2.61
N ARG A 139 0.91 -7.46 1.99
CA ARG A 139 0.09 -8.68 2.04
C ARG A 139 -0.12 -9.20 3.47
N ALA A 140 0.94 -9.29 4.28
CA ALA A 140 0.83 -9.72 5.68
C ALA A 140 -0.01 -8.74 6.50
N LYS A 141 0.16 -7.43 6.24
CA LYS A 141 -0.57 -6.35 6.90
C LYS A 141 -2.05 -6.35 6.56
N SER A 142 -2.43 -6.37 5.29
CA SER A 142 -3.82 -6.45 4.85
C SER A 142 -4.50 -7.72 5.35
N ALA A 143 -3.77 -8.83 5.41
CA ALA A 143 -4.25 -10.09 5.98
C ALA A 143 -4.59 -9.98 7.47
N GLY A 144 -3.76 -9.28 8.25
CA GLY A 144 -4.00 -9.02 9.67
C GLY A 144 -5.15 -8.05 9.91
N VAL A 145 -5.21 -6.96 9.13
CA VAL A 145 -6.26 -5.94 9.21
C VAL A 145 -7.64 -6.54 8.91
N GLU A 146 -7.77 -7.30 7.84
CA GLU A 146 -9.05 -7.93 7.48
C GLU A 146 -9.54 -8.88 8.58
N GLN A 147 -8.63 -9.68 9.16
CA GLN A 147 -8.94 -10.55 10.29
C GLN A 147 -9.36 -9.73 11.52
N SER A 148 -8.63 -8.67 11.86
CA SER A 148 -8.91 -7.82 13.01
C SER A 148 -10.26 -7.11 12.90
N LEU A 149 -10.59 -6.60 11.71
CA LEU A 149 -11.88 -5.98 11.42
C LEU A 149 -13.03 -6.96 11.62
N ARG A 150 -12.90 -8.19 11.11
CA ARG A 150 -13.94 -9.22 11.28
C ARG A 150 -14.20 -9.63 12.73
N HIS A 151 -13.17 -9.59 13.58
CA HIS A 151 -13.29 -10.06 14.96
C HIS A 151 -13.48 -8.96 16.00
N THR A 152 -12.94 -7.77 15.75
CA THR A 152 -12.85 -6.69 16.75
C THR A 152 -13.31 -5.33 16.22
N GLY A 153 -13.59 -5.20 14.91
CA GLY A 153 -13.90 -3.92 14.28
C GLY A 153 -12.72 -2.95 14.20
N ARG A 154 -11.50 -3.39 14.56
CA ARG A 154 -10.29 -2.55 14.55
C ARG A 154 -9.46 -2.77 13.29
N LYS A 155 -8.81 -1.70 12.83
CA LYS A 155 -7.93 -1.69 11.66
C LYS A 155 -6.47 -2.02 12.02
N THR A 156 -6.27 -2.90 13.00
CA THR A 156 -4.94 -3.32 13.46
C THR A 156 -4.45 -4.52 12.68
N SER A 157 -3.16 -4.54 12.34
CA SER A 157 -2.51 -5.72 11.78
C SER A 157 -2.02 -6.68 12.87
N ASN A 158 -1.52 -7.85 12.46
CA ASN A 158 -0.70 -8.72 13.28
C ASN A 158 0.76 -8.24 13.25
N GLN A 159 1.22 -7.61 14.33
CA GLN A 159 2.56 -7.02 14.43
C GLN A 159 3.68 -8.06 14.24
N GLY A 160 3.53 -9.26 14.80
CA GLY A 160 4.52 -10.34 14.64
C GLY A 160 4.67 -10.75 13.18
N ALA A 161 3.56 -10.99 12.49
CA ALA A 161 3.58 -11.35 11.06
C ALA A 161 4.15 -10.25 10.15
N VAL A 162 3.97 -8.97 10.53
CA VAL A 162 4.60 -7.84 9.85
C VAL A 162 6.11 -7.87 10.04
N TRP A 163 6.59 -8.04 11.29
CA TRP A 163 8.01 -8.17 11.56
C TRP A 163 8.64 -9.38 10.87
N ASP A 164 8.00 -10.54 10.90
CA ASP A 164 8.48 -11.74 10.19
C ASP A 164 8.64 -11.47 8.67
N SER A 165 7.74 -10.68 8.09
CA SER A 165 7.80 -10.32 6.67
C SER A 165 8.93 -9.33 6.37
N VAL A 166 9.18 -8.37 7.27
CA VAL A 166 10.32 -7.44 7.16
C VAL A 166 11.64 -8.21 7.32
N ASP A 167 11.71 -9.07 8.34
CA ASP A 167 12.86 -9.93 8.66
C ASP A 167 13.25 -10.82 7.48
N TYR A 168 12.23 -11.41 6.83
CA TYR A 168 12.41 -12.18 5.61
C TYR A 168 13.04 -11.36 4.48
N GLU A 169 12.56 -10.13 4.21
CA GLU A 169 13.12 -9.30 3.14
C GLU A 169 14.56 -8.88 3.43
N LEU A 170 14.84 -8.43 4.66
CA LEU A 170 16.18 -8.05 5.08
C LEU A 170 17.16 -9.22 4.94
N THR A 171 16.75 -10.42 5.37
CA THR A 171 17.57 -11.63 5.29
C THR A 171 17.78 -12.09 3.84
N ARG A 172 16.71 -12.09 3.03
CA ARG A 172 16.76 -12.49 1.62
C ARG A 172 17.67 -11.59 0.80
N LEU A 173 17.71 -10.31 1.14
CA LEU A 173 18.54 -9.29 0.50
C LEU A 173 19.83 -9.04 1.27
N SER A 174 20.22 -9.93 2.19
CA SER A 174 21.48 -9.86 2.93
C SER A 174 21.81 -8.46 3.49
N MET A 175 20.79 -7.73 3.94
CA MET A 175 20.93 -6.36 4.44
C MET A 175 21.43 -6.37 5.87
N ASP A 176 22.48 -5.58 6.13
CA ASP A 176 22.91 -5.24 7.48
C ASP A 176 21.98 -4.17 8.05
N ALA A 177 20.99 -4.62 8.83
CA ALA A 177 19.97 -3.78 9.45
C ALA A 177 19.94 -4.06 10.96
N PRO A 178 20.79 -3.39 11.77
CA PRO A 178 20.94 -3.68 13.20
C PRO A 178 19.65 -3.57 14.00
N THR A 179 18.75 -2.65 13.62
CA THR A 179 17.43 -2.49 14.26
C THR A 179 16.30 -3.21 13.51
N ARG A 180 16.65 -4.00 12.49
CA ARG A 180 15.72 -4.65 11.55
C ARG A 180 14.72 -3.64 10.97
N ASN A 181 15.19 -2.45 10.58
CA ASN A 181 14.35 -1.41 10.03
C ASN A 181 14.13 -1.64 8.53
N TYR A 182 12.87 -1.75 8.09
CA TYR A 182 12.55 -1.87 6.68
C TYR A 182 13.10 -0.70 5.84
N ALA A 183 13.21 0.50 6.41
CA ALA A 183 13.79 1.67 5.74
C ALA A 183 15.21 1.45 5.22
N ASP A 184 15.98 0.52 5.82
CA ASP A 184 17.35 0.24 5.40
C ASP A 184 17.38 -0.34 3.97
N LEU A 185 16.28 -0.94 3.50
CA LEU A 185 16.13 -1.45 2.14
C LEU A 185 16.09 -0.34 1.07
N GLU A 186 15.83 0.91 1.45
CA GLU A 186 15.90 2.04 0.50
C GLU A 186 17.31 2.26 -0.03
N ALA A 187 18.35 1.81 0.68
CA ALA A 187 19.74 1.88 0.21
C ALA A 187 19.94 1.17 -1.15
N ILE A 188 19.10 0.17 -1.47
CA ILE A 188 19.11 -0.51 -2.77
C ILE A 188 18.78 0.44 -3.93
N PHE A 189 17.93 1.44 -3.68
CA PHE A 189 17.44 2.38 -4.68
C PHE A 189 18.01 3.79 -4.49
N SER A 190 19.01 3.96 -3.63
CA SER A 190 19.52 5.28 -3.25
C SER A 190 20.15 5.99 -4.46
N GLU A 191 19.73 7.23 -4.68
CA GLU A 191 20.28 8.15 -5.69
C GLU A 191 21.52 8.92 -5.17
N SER A 192 21.99 8.61 -3.96
CA SER A 192 23.04 9.35 -3.22
C SER A 192 24.46 9.22 -3.81
N GLY A 193 24.60 8.80 -5.08
CA GLY A 193 25.88 8.58 -5.75
C GLY A 193 26.66 7.35 -5.27
N VAL A 194 26.07 6.54 -4.37
CA VAL A 194 26.62 5.24 -3.95
C VAL A 194 26.03 4.19 -4.89
N GLU A 195 26.89 3.57 -5.70
CA GLU A 195 26.48 2.46 -6.56
C GLU A 195 25.85 1.35 -5.71
N PRO A 196 24.68 0.83 -6.11
CA PRO A 196 24.06 -0.28 -5.40
C PRO A 196 25.01 -1.49 -5.43
N PRO A 197 24.97 -2.37 -4.41
CA PRO A 197 25.71 -3.63 -4.46
C PRO A 197 25.47 -4.35 -5.79
N GLN A 198 26.51 -4.94 -6.37
CA GLN A 198 26.45 -5.50 -7.73
C GLN A 198 25.30 -6.51 -7.91
N GLU A 199 24.97 -7.23 -6.84
CA GLU A 199 23.84 -8.16 -6.74
C GLU A 199 22.45 -7.50 -6.90
N TYR A 200 22.29 -6.21 -6.57
CA TYR A 200 21.03 -5.46 -6.69
C TYR A 200 21.01 -4.47 -7.85
N ARG A 201 22.12 -4.31 -8.57
CA ARG A 201 22.23 -3.35 -9.67
C ARG A 201 21.14 -3.53 -10.73
N ARG A 202 20.88 -4.78 -11.13
CA ARG A 202 19.80 -5.10 -12.09
C ARG A 202 18.43 -4.63 -11.60
N LEU A 203 18.18 -4.71 -10.29
CA LEU A 203 16.92 -4.29 -9.69
C LEU A 203 16.82 -2.77 -9.62
N ALA A 204 17.91 -2.10 -9.22
CA ALA A 204 18.03 -0.66 -9.17
C ALA A 204 17.87 -0.03 -10.56
N ASP A 205 18.55 -0.57 -11.58
CA ASP A 205 18.46 -0.13 -12.98
C ASP A 205 17.02 -0.28 -13.49
N ALA A 206 16.37 -1.43 -13.24
CA ALA A 206 14.98 -1.65 -13.61
C ALA A 206 14.02 -0.67 -12.92
N ALA A 207 14.29 -0.31 -11.66
CA ALA A 207 13.52 0.71 -10.95
C ALA A 207 13.74 2.08 -11.57
N ALA A 208 15.00 2.48 -11.80
CA ALA A 208 15.35 3.77 -12.38
C ALA A 208 14.70 3.96 -13.76
N GLU A 209 14.80 2.96 -14.65
CA GLU A 209 14.18 3.01 -15.98
C GLU A 209 12.65 3.17 -15.91
N LEU A 210 11.98 2.45 -15.00
CA LEU A 210 10.52 2.54 -14.84
C LEU A 210 10.09 3.86 -14.18
N ILE A 211 10.90 4.39 -13.26
CA ILE A 211 10.67 5.68 -12.62
C ILE A 211 10.81 6.82 -13.64
N GLU A 212 11.88 6.80 -14.43
CA GLU A 212 12.14 7.78 -15.49
C GLU A 212 11.04 7.76 -16.55
N LEU A 213 10.56 6.56 -16.93
CA LEU A 213 9.45 6.42 -17.87
C LEU A 213 8.14 7.07 -17.37
N GLY A 214 7.91 7.03 -16.05
CA GLY A 214 6.67 7.50 -15.44
C GLY A 214 5.45 6.64 -15.78
N PRO A 215 4.26 6.98 -15.23
CA PRO A 215 3.00 6.42 -15.68
C PRO A 215 2.69 6.82 -17.12
N LEU A 216 2.03 5.94 -17.87
CA LEU A 216 1.54 6.26 -19.21
C LEU A 216 0.38 7.28 -19.14
N PRO A 217 0.14 8.06 -20.22
CA PRO A 217 -0.97 9.01 -20.26
C PRO A 217 -2.32 8.36 -19.92
N GLY A 218 -3.03 8.92 -18.93
CA GLY A 218 -4.33 8.43 -18.46
C GLY A 218 -4.29 7.18 -17.58
N GLN A 219 -3.11 6.62 -17.30
CA GLN A 219 -2.97 5.45 -16.44
C GLN A 219 -3.36 5.77 -15.00
N CYS A 220 -4.18 4.92 -14.38
CA CYS A 220 -4.65 5.05 -13.00
C CYS A 220 -4.08 3.99 -12.05
N GLY A 221 -3.46 2.92 -12.57
CA GLY A 221 -2.85 1.91 -11.72
C GLY A 221 -1.99 0.91 -12.46
N VAL A 222 -1.59 -0.15 -11.77
CA VAL A 222 -0.87 -1.30 -12.32
C VAL A 222 -1.42 -2.62 -11.82
N VAL A 223 -1.39 -3.65 -12.68
CA VAL A 223 -1.32 -5.05 -12.23
C VAL A 223 0.09 -5.54 -12.41
N VAL A 224 0.67 -6.10 -11.36
CA VAL A 224 2.07 -6.55 -11.32
C VAL A 224 2.13 -8.06 -11.47
N THR A 225 3.06 -8.52 -12.31
CA THR A 225 3.34 -9.95 -12.47
C THR A 225 4.83 -10.27 -12.35
N HIS A 226 5.13 -11.37 -11.68
CA HIS A 226 6.45 -11.99 -11.62
C HIS A 226 6.45 -13.17 -12.59
N GLY A 227 7.08 -13.00 -13.75
CA GLY A 227 6.95 -13.95 -14.87
C GLY A 227 5.48 -14.15 -15.28
N SER A 228 5.00 -15.39 -15.18
CA SER A 228 3.59 -15.72 -15.48
C SER A 228 2.58 -15.50 -14.34
N ARG A 229 3.05 -15.15 -13.14
CA ARG A 229 2.23 -15.11 -11.92
C ARG A 229 1.82 -13.68 -11.61
N VAL A 230 0.51 -13.43 -11.51
CA VAL A 230 -0.01 -12.13 -11.03
C VAL A 230 0.20 -12.06 -9.52
N VAL A 231 0.89 -11.02 -9.06
CA VAL A 231 1.33 -10.90 -7.67
C VAL A 231 0.65 -9.76 -6.92
N ALA A 232 0.28 -8.69 -7.62
CA ALA A 232 -0.39 -7.53 -7.04
C ALA A 232 -1.23 -6.75 -8.05
N ALA A 233 -2.15 -5.93 -7.54
CA ALA A 233 -2.76 -4.81 -8.24
C ALA A 233 -2.77 -3.59 -7.31
N GLU A 234 -2.50 -2.41 -7.84
CA GLU A 234 -2.54 -1.14 -7.12
C GLU A 234 -3.06 -0.06 -8.05
N ILE A 235 -4.17 0.56 -7.64
CA ILE A 235 -5.00 1.39 -8.52
C ILE A 235 -5.45 2.62 -7.72
N LEU A 236 -5.26 3.80 -8.28
CA LEU A 236 -5.65 5.10 -7.74
C LEU A 236 -6.79 5.68 -8.57
N ALA A 237 -7.55 6.61 -8.00
CA ALA A 237 -8.69 7.21 -8.70
C ALA A 237 -8.31 7.95 -9.99
N THR A 238 -7.14 8.61 -9.99
CA THR A 238 -6.74 9.51 -11.09
C THR A 238 -5.29 9.30 -11.50
N PRO A 239 -4.91 9.71 -12.72
CA PRO A 239 -3.52 9.67 -13.17
C PRO A 239 -2.58 10.52 -12.33
N GLU A 240 -3.04 11.65 -11.78
CA GLU A 240 -2.25 12.56 -10.95
C GLU A 240 -1.89 11.90 -9.61
N LEU A 241 -2.84 11.17 -9.00
CA LEU A 241 -2.59 10.40 -7.79
C LEU A 241 -1.58 9.28 -8.05
N LEU A 242 -1.70 8.58 -9.18
CA LEU A 242 -0.73 7.56 -9.56
C LEU A 242 0.67 8.17 -9.78
N ALA A 243 0.74 9.29 -10.51
CA ALA A 243 2.00 9.97 -10.79
C ALA A 243 2.72 10.39 -9.50
N ALA A 244 1.99 10.94 -8.53
CA ALA A 244 2.54 11.32 -7.23
C ALA A 244 3.07 10.12 -6.41
N GLN A 245 2.55 8.92 -6.63
CA GLN A 245 2.94 7.69 -5.92
C GLN A 245 3.87 6.78 -6.74
N TRP A 246 4.15 7.13 -8.01
CA TRP A 246 4.75 6.23 -8.98
C TRP A 246 6.11 5.67 -8.53
N ALA A 247 7.02 6.55 -8.10
CA ALA A 247 8.37 6.14 -7.73
C ALA A 247 8.38 5.20 -6.51
N ALA A 248 7.59 5.53 -5.49
CA ALA A 248 7.45 4.69 -4.30
C ALA A 248 6.83 3.32 -4.63
N MET A 249 5.79 3.32 -5.47
CA MET A 249 5.10 2.12 -5.93
C MET A 249 6.03 1.19 -6.72
N VAL A 250 6.77 1.73 -7.69
CA VAL A 250 7.73 0.97 -8.51
C VAL A 250 8.79 0.30 -7.65
N ARG A 251 9.42 1.06 -6.74
CA ARG A 251 10.43 0.54 -5.80
C ARG A 251 9.87 -0.62 -4.96
N ALA A 252 8.67 -0.44 -4.39
CA ALA A 252 8.04 -1.44 -3.52
C ALA A 252 7.68 -2.76 -4.24
N HIS A 253 7.20 -2.69 -5.49
CA HIS A 253 6.86 -3.90 -6.28
C HIS A 253 8.07 -4.58 -6.90
N LEU A 254 9.15 -3.86 -7.15
CA LEU A 254 10.41 -4.46 -7.59
C LEU A 254 11.12 -5.17 -6.42
N LEU A 255 11.06 -4.60 -5.22
CA LEU A 255 11.87 -5.06 -4.10
C LEU A 255 11.73 -6.56 -3.79
N ASP A 256 10.51 -7.12 -3.83
CA ASP A 256 10.24 -8.51 -3.49
C ASP A 256 10.23 -9.48 -4.70
N ALA A 257 10.72 -9.01 -5.85
CA ALA A 257 10.88 -9.82 -7.05
C ALA A 257 11.90 -10.96 -6.82
N PRO A 258 11.53 -12.22 -7.14
CA PRO A 258 12.47 -13.33 -7.18
C PRO A 258 13.61 -13.11 -8.18
N ALA A 259 14.78 -13.69 -7.90
CA ALA A 259 15.93 -13.65 -8.81
C ALA A 259 15.65 -14.37 -10.14
N GLU A 260 14.91 -15.48 -10.08
CA GLU A 260 14.51 -16.26 -11.25
C GLU A 260 13.02 -16.15 -11.49
N LEU A 261 12.66 -15.71 -12.70
CA LEU A 261 11.29 -15.49 -13.13
C LEU A 261 10.99 -16.29 -14.39
N HIS A 262 9.91 -17.05 -14.35
CA HIS A 262 9.55 -17.99 -15.42
C HIS A 262 8.17 -17.74 -16.02
N GLY A 263 8.07 -18.06 -17.31
CA GLY A 263 6.86 -17.91 -18.09
C GLY A 263 6.60 -16.47 -18.52
N ARG A 264 5.50 -16.29 -19.26
CA ARG A 264 5.12 -14.99 -19.84
C ARG A 264 3.91 -14.39 -19.11
N PRO A 265 3.88 -13.05 -18.96
CA PRO A 265 2.74 -12.36 -18.39
C PRO A 265 1.50 -12.56 -19.27
N SER A 266 0.30 -12.49 -18.68
CA SER A 266 -0.96 -12.73 -19.38
C SER A 266 -2.01 -11.69 -19.00
N ALA A 267 -2.41 -10.86 -19.97
CA ALA A 267 -3.45 -9.85 -19.77
C ALA A 267 -4.75 -10.46 -19.24
N SER A 268 -5.15 -11.64 -19.72
CA SER A 268 -6.34 -12.34 -19.22
C SER A 268 -6.20 -12.78 -17.75
N ARG A 269 -5.00 -13.14 -17.28
CA ARG A 269 -4.77 -13.41 -15.85
C ARG A 269 -4.82 -12.12 -15.02
N ALA A 270 -4.26 -11.03 -15.53
CA ALA A 270 -4.29 -9.72 -14.89
C ALA A 270 -5.72 -9.16 -14.77
N LEU A 271 -6.52 -9.17 -15.85
CA LEU A 271 -7.94 -8.78 -15.83
C LEU A 271 -8.74 -9.63 -14.84
N ARG A 272 -8.56 -10.96 -14.85
CA ARG A 272 -9.21 -11.84 -13.85
C ARG A 272 -8.80 -11.54 -12.42
N PHE A 273 -7.62 -10.97 -12.18
CA PHE A 273 -7.20 -10.58 -10.84
C PHE A 273 -7.94 -9.31 -10.39
N ILE A 274 -8.03 -8.29 -11.25
CA ILE A 274 -8.86 -7.09 -10.99
C ILE A 274 -10.32 -7.47 -10.78
N LEU A 275 -10.90 -8.29 -11.65
CA LEU A 275 -12.31 -8.72 -11.52
C LEU A 275 -12.58 -9.46 -10.20
N ARG A 276 -11.62 -10.24 -9.69
CA ARG A 276 -11.74 -10.85 -8.36
C ARG A 276 -11.73 -9.82 -7.25
N LEU A 277 -10.88 -8.79 -7.35
CA LEU A 277 -10.88 -7.69 -6.40
C LEU A 277 -12.21 -6.93 -6.44
N ALA A 278 -12.76 -6.70 -7.64
CA ALA A 278 -14.00 -5.95 -7.84
C ALA A 278 -15.24 -6.66 -7.27
N THR A 279 -15.30 -7.99 -7.35
CA THR A 279 -16.52 -8.78 -7.08
C THR A 279 -16.47 -9.62 -5.81
N ALA A 280 -15.30 -9.70 -5.15
CA ALA A 280 -15.18 -10.49 -3.93
C ALA A 280 -16.05 -9.93 -2.80
N LYS A 281 -16.62 -10.85 -2.01
CA LYS A 281 -17.23 -10.47 -0.73
C LYS A 281 -16.19 -9.78 0.14
N ALA A 282 -16.60 -8.68 0.76
CA ALA A 282 -15.73 -7.84 1.56
C ALA A 282 -16.35 -7.57 2.93
N THR A 283 -15.48 -7.40 3.93
CA THR A 283 -15.85 -6.78 5.20
C THR A 283 -15.87 -5.27 4.98
N GLN A 284 -17.06 -4.66 5.04
CA GLN A 284 -17.22 -3.22 4.92
C GLN A 284 -17.05 -2.54 6.28
N ALA A 285 -16.35 -1.41 6.31
CA ALA A 285 -16.21 -0.56 7.48
C ALA A 285 -16.16 0.91 7.05
N ASP A 286 -16.46 1.82 7.97
CA ASP A 286 -16.24 3.25 7.73
C ASP A 286 -14.75 3.51 7.52
N GLY A 287 -14.44 4.42 6.58
CA GLY A 287 -13.07 4.85 6.34
C GLY A 287 -12.46 5.53 7.56
N VAL A 288 -11.14 5.48 7.69
CA VAL A 288 -10.46 6.42 8.58
C VAL A 288 -10.51 7.80 7.91
N GLY A 289 -11.23 8.75 8.52
CA GLY A 289 -11.53 10.04 7.90
C GLY A 289 -12.79 9.97 7.03
N LEU A 290 -12.65 10.28 5.74
CA LEU A 290 -13.74 10.26 4.76
C LEU A 290 -13.87 8.88 4.08
N GLY A 291 -15.07 8.59 3.60
CA GLY A 291 -15.34 7.44 2.74
C GLY A 291 -15.61 6.14 3.47
N THR A 292 -15.58 5.05 2.70
CA THR A 292 -15.90 3.69 3.13
C THR A 292 -14.82 2.74 2.64
N GLU A 293 -14.42 1.82 3.52
CA GLU A 293 -13.44 0.80 3.23
C GLU A 293 -14.12 -0.56 3.00
N ARG A 294 -13.57 -1.32 2.06
CA ARG A 294 -13.88 -2.73 1.83
C ARG A 294 -12.61 -3.54 1.99
N HIS A 295 -12.60 -4.47 2.93
CA HIS A 295 -11.46 -5.35 3.20
C HIS A 295 -11.77 -6.75 2.69
N ILE A 296 -10.90 -7.28 1.84
CA ILE A 296 -11.16 -8.48 1.07
C ILE A 296 -10.13 -9.54 1.43
N ARG A 297 -10.62 -10.73 1.76
CA ARG A 297 -9.79 -11.93 1.87
C ARG A 297 -10.49 -13.11 1.23
N THR A 298 -9.79 -13.75 0.30
CA THR A 298 -10.24 -14.98 -0.38
C THR A 298 -9.17 -16.05 -0.25
N SER A 299 -9.35 -17.22 -0.89
CA SER A 299 -8.28 -18.20 -1.03
C SER A 299 -7.18 -17.78 -2.02
N ARG A 300 -7.39 -16.72 -2.82
CA ARG A 300 -6.47 -16.32 -3.90
C ARG A 300 -5.78 -14.99 -3.67
N LEU A 301 -6.45 -14.05 -3.01
CA LEU A 301 -5.94 -12.70 -2.76
C LEU A 301 -6.42 -12.16 -1.42
N VAL A 302 -5.68 -11.17 -0.94
CA VAL A 302 -6.07 -10.24 0.11
C VAL A 302 -5.95 -8.82 -0.43
N GLY A 303 -6.79 -7.89 -0.02
CA GLY A 303 -6.73 -6.51 -0.51
C GLY A 303 -7.71 -5.59 0.20
N GLN A 304 -7.70 -4.34 -0.20
CA GLN A 304 -8.64 -3.33 0.29
C GLN A 304 -9.02 -2.34 -0.80
N VAL A 305 -10.20 -1.74 -0.65
CA VAL A 305 -10.70 -0.67 -1.50
C VAL A 305 -11.24 0.46 -0.61
N LEU A 306 -10.76 1.68 -0.83
CA LEU A 306 -11.30 2.90 -0.25
C LEU A 306 -12.15 3.61 -1.31
N SER A 307 -13.40 3.91 -0.98
CA SER A 307 -14.31 4.65 -1.85
C SER A 307 -14.87 5.89 -1.13
N TRP A 308 -15.12 6.96 -1.87
CA TRP A 308 -15.73 8.18 -1.36
C TRP A 308 -16.73 8.70 -2.39
N GLU A 309 -17.96 9.01 -1.95
CA GLU A 309 -19.07 9.43 -2.84
C GLU A 309 -19.25 8.49 -4.04
N ASP A 310 -19.34 7.18 -3.77
CA ASP A 310 -19.45 6.09 -4.74
C ASP A 310 -18.31 5.98 -5.78
N THR A 311 -17.26 6.77 -5.62
CA THR A 311 -16.06 6.72 -6.46
C THR A 311 -14.96 5.95 -5.75
N MET A 312 -14.29 5.03 -6.46
CA MET A 312 -13.11 4.35 -5.92
C MET A 312 -11.95 5.35 -5.84
N ILE A 313 -11.39 5.53 -4.65
CA ILE A 313 -10.24 6.42 -4.39
C ILE A 313 -8.91 5.67 -4.53
N HIS A 314 -8.86 4.49 -3.93
CA HIS A 314 -7.69 3.62 -3.97
C HIS A 314 -8.10 2.16 -3.82
N ALA A 315 -7.43 1.28 -4.54
CA ALA A 315 -7.56 -0.17 -4.40
C ALA A 315 -6.19 -0.83 -4.46
N SER A 316 -5.91 -1.72 -3.50
CA SER A 316 -4.72 -2.56 -3.51
C SER A 316 -5.09 -4.03 -3.25
N ALA A 317 -4.39 -4.94 -3.91
CA ALA A 317 -4.58 -6.37 -3.72
C ALA A 317 -3.30 -7.16 -3.96
N PHE A 318 -3.12 -8.22 -3.19
CA PHE A 318 -1.93 -9.05 -3.17
C PHE A 318 -2.32 -10.52 -3.26
N ALA A 319 -1.67 -11.26 -4.16
CA ALA A 319 -1.91 -12.68 -4.32
C ALA A 319 -1.41 -13.47 -3.09
N LEU A 320 -2.25 -14.36 -2.56
CA LEU A 320 -1.93 -15.25 -1.43
C LEU A 320 -1.21 -16.53 -1.88
N ALA A 321 -1.49 -16.97 -3.10
CA ALA A 321 -0.78 -18.06 -3.77
C ALA A 321 -0.07 -17.49 -5.00
N ALA A 322 1.07 -16.83 -4.76
CA ALA A 322 1.99 -16.38 -5.80
C ALA A 322 3.38 -16.85 -5.43
#